data_AF-A0A8T4HWL7-F1
#
_entry.id   AF-A0A8T4HWL7-F1
#
_cell.length_a   1.000
_cell.length_b   1.000
_cell.length_c   1.000
_cell.angle_alpha   90.00
_cell.angle_beta   90.00
_cell.angle_gamma   90.00
#
_symmetry.space_group_name_H-M   'P 1'
#
loop_
_entity.id
_entity.type
_entity.pdbx_description
1 polymer ?
#
loop_
_entity_poly.entity_id
_entity_poly.type
_entity_poly.pdbx_seq_one_letter_code
_entity_poly.pdbx_strand_id
1 'polypeptide(L)' 'MPTRIAVGCAGGRHRSVVVATEVATRVWKLRGVSVRVRHRDIPQPVIAR' A
#
# COMPACT_ATOMS: atom_id res chain seq x y z
N MET A 1 8.63 -17.42 3.44
CA MET A 1 8.00 -16.58 2.41
C MET A 1 7.17 -15.50 3.11
N PRO A 2 7.35 -14.20 2.80
CA PRO A 2 6.49 -13.18 3.38
C PRO A 2 5.09 -13.22 2.76
N THR A 3 4.05 -13.04 3.59
CA THR A 3 2.67 -12.86 3.11
C THR A 3 2.57 -11.53 2.35
N ARG A 4 2.04 -11.56 1.12
CA ARG A 4 1.85 -10.35 0.29
C ARG A 4 0.37 -10.03 0.17
N ILE A 5 0.01 -8.80 0.49
CA ILE A 5 -1.36 -8.27 0.40
C ILE A 5 -1.35 -7.12 -0.61
N ALA A 6 -2.30 -7.11 -1.54
CA ALA A 6 -2.44 -6.07 -2.55
C ALA A 6 -3.77 -5.32 -2.34
N VAL A 7 -3.73 -3.99 -2.47
CA VAL A 7 -4.91 -3.12 -2.39
C VAL A 7 -4.99 -2.28 -3.66
N GLY A 8 -6.12 -2.34 -4.35
CA GLY A 8 -6.34 -1.66 -5.63
C GLY A 8 -7.42 -0.59 -5.57
N CYS A 9 -7.23 0.48 -6.33
CA CYS A 9 -8.28 1.41 -6.74
C CYS A 9 -8.03 1.80 -8.20
N ALA A 10 -9.02 2.40 -8.87
CA ALA A 10 -8.96 2.65 -10.32
C ALA A 10 -7.63 3.30 -10.79
N GLY A 11 -7.15 4.33 -10.09
CA GLY A 11 -5.90 5.03 -10.43
C GLY A 11 -4.69 4.70 -9.55
N GLY A 12 -4.83 3.83 -8.55
CA GLY A 12 -3.73 3.40 -7.67
C GLY A 12 -3.10 4.46 -6.75
N ARG A 13 -3.63 5.69 -6.71
CA ARG A 13 -2.98 6.86 -6.07
C ARG A 13 -3.69 7.44 -4.85
N HIS A 14 -4.97 7.13 -4.64
CA HIS A 14 -5.78 7.70 -3.55
C HIS A 14 -6.20 6.63 -2.54
N ARG A 15 -7.33 5.96 -2.79
CA ARG A 15 -7.93 4.98 -1.87
C ARG A 15 -6.99 3.82 -1.53
N SER A 16 -6.32 3.24 -2.52
CA SER A 16 -5.39 2.12 -2.32
C SER A 16 -4.19 2.52 -1.45
N VAL A 17 -3.68 3.74 -1.64
CA VAL A 17 -2.54 4.27 -0.88
C VAL A 17 -2.93 4.43 0.59
N VAL A 18 -4.06 5.10 0.85
CA VAL A 18 -4.56 5.32 2.22
C VAL A 18 -4.79 3.99 2.92
N VAL A 19 -5.54 3.07 2.29
CA VAL A 19 -5.84 1.77 2.91
C VAL A 19 -4.57 0.95 3.17
N ALA A 20 -3.63 0.90 2.22
CA ALA A 20 -2.38 0.15 2.41
C ALA A 20 -1.53 0.71 3.56
N THR A 21 -1.44 2.03 3.69
CA THR A 21 -0.73 2.70 4.78
C THR A 21 -1.41 2.45 6.12
N GLU A 22 -2.73 2.59 6.21
CA GLU A 22 -3.48 2.36 7.46
C GLU A 22 -3.40 0.91 7.94
N VAL A 23 -3.48 -0.05 7.02
CA VAL A 23 -3.26 -1.47 7.35
C VAL A 23 -1.86 -1.67 7.92
N ALA A 24 -0.83 -1.12 7.27
CA ALA A 24 0.55 -1.25 7.75
C ALA A 24 0.75 -0.59 9.12
N THR A 25 0.19 0.59 9.36
CA THR A 25 0.22 1.28 10.66
C THR A 25 -0.39 0.44 11.77
N ARG A 26 -1.49 -0.27 11.50
CA ARG A 26 -2.13 -1.17 12.47
C ARG A 26 -1.32 -2.45 12.68
N VAL A 27 -0.81 -3.04 11.60
CA VAL A 27 0.00 -4.28 11.65
C VAL A 27 1.33 -4.04 12.35
N TRP A 28 1.97 -2.88 12.17
CA TRP A 28 3.22 -2.53 12.85
C TRP A 28 3.07 -2.64 14.37
N LYS A 29 1.90 -2.29 14.93
CA LYS A 29 1.65 -2.34 16.38
C LYS A 29 1.66 -3.77 16.95
N LEU A 30 1.64 -4.80 16.11
CA LEU A 30 1.69 -6.20 16.54
C LEU A 30 3.13 -6.61 16.88
N ARG A 31 3.30 -7.25 18.04
CA ARG A 31 4.62 -7.73 18.50
C ARG A 31 5.13 -8.84 17.57
N GLY A 32 6.39 -8.73 17.14
CA GLY A 32 7.07 -9.75 16.33
C GLY A 32 6.72 -9.73 14.83
N VAL A 33 5.98 -8.72 14.35
CA VAL A 33 5.61 -8.60 12.94
C VAL A 33 6.39 -7.47 12.28
N SER A 34 7.09 -7.77 11.18
CA SER A 34 7.69 -6.77 10.30
C SER A 34 6.78 -6.49 9.11
N VAL A 35 6.50 -5.23 8.80
CA VAL A 35 5.67 -4.83 7.66
C VAL A 35 6.44 -3.91 6.71
N ARG A 36 6.21 -4.06 5.41
CA ARG A 36 6.71 -3.14 4.37
C ARG A 36 5.59 -2.77 3.43
N VAL A 37 5.55 -1.50 3.04
CA VAL A 37 4.56 -0.95 2.09
C VAL A 37 5.26 -0.52 0.82
N ARG A 38 4.66 -0.83 -0.33
CA ARG A 38 5.08 -0.32 -1.63
C ARG A 38 3.85 0.21 -2.36
N HIS A 39 3.87 1.47 -2.76
CA HIS A 39 2.84 2.04 -3.64
C HIS A 39 3.30 1.90 -5.10
N ARG A 40 2.70 0.96 -5.84
CA ARG A 40 3.10 0.62 -7.23
C ARG A 40 2.96 1.80 -8.20
N ASP A 41 1.88 2.56 -8.05
CA ASP A 41 1.45 3.53 -9.07
C ASP A 41 1.88 4.98 -8.75
N ILE A 42 2.27 5.27 -7.49
CA ILE A 42 2.81 6.57 -7.06
C ILE A 42 4.05 7.02 -7.85
N PRO A 43 5.09 6.18 -8.07
CA PRO A 43 6.29 6.62 -8.78
C PRO A 43 6.06 6.80 -10.29
N GLN A 44 4.91 6.39 -10.83
CA GLN A 44 4.63 6.50 -12.26
C GLN A 44 4.14 7.91 -12.59
N PRO A 45 4.48 8.46 -13.77
CA PRO A 45 3.92 9.74 -14.22
C PRO A 45 2.40 9.63 -14.38
N VAL A 46 1.69 10.73 -14.12
CA VAL A 46 0.27 10.85 -14.45
C VAL A 46 0.18 11.24 -15.92
N ILE A 47 -0.29 10.33 -16.75
CA ILE A 47 -0.54 10.60 -18.17
C ILE A 47 -1.97 11.14 -18.25
N ALA A 48 -2.12 12.44 -18.56
CA ALA A 48 -3.42 12.99 -18.89
C ALA A 48 -3.91 12.35 -20.20
N ARG A 49 -5.13 11.83 -20.20
CA ARG A 49 -5.81 11.33 -21.41
C ARG A 49 -6.63 12.43 -22.04
#